data_AF-A0A953IED6-F1
#
_entry.id   AF-A0A953IED6-F1
#
_cell.length_a   1.000
_cell.length_b   1.000
_cell.length_c   1.000
_cell.angle_alpha   90.00
_cell.angle_beta   90.00
_cell.angle_gamma   90.00
#
_symmetry.space_group_name_H-M   'P 1'
#
loop_
_entity.id
_entity.type
_entity.pdbx_description
1 polymer ?
#
loop_
_entity_poly.entity_id
_entity_poly.type
_entity_poly.pdbx_seq_one_letter_code
_entity_poly.pdbx_strand_id
1 'polypeptide(L)'
;MYRSLNAAPWSALPPERRGAVVGRFCKGCQEVYSQHAARHAGKPVHGRDLVSSPCAYEGRDFALEAGFWEPAVEVLEAPPQSAA
;
A
#
# COMPACT_ATOMS: atom_id res chain seq x y z
N MET A 1 -18.86 5.84 9.63
CA MET A 1 -17.67 5.07 10.10
C MET A 1 -16.98 4.52 8.86
N TYR A 2 -15.86 5.12 8.44
CA TYR A 2 -15.05 4.56 7.36
C TYR A 2 -14.33 3.35 7.95
N ARG A 3 -14.65 2.14 7.45
CA ARG A 3 -13.90 0.93 7.76
C ARG A 3 -12.47 1.22 7.33
N SER A 4 -11.52 1.36 8.27
CA SER A 4 -10.11 1.34 7.94
C SER A 4 -9.89 0.01 7.23
N LEU A 5 -9.79 0.04 5.91
CA LEU A 5 -9.48 -1.14 5.11
C LEU A 5 -8.15 -1.65 5.66
N ASN A 6 -8.18 -2.78 6.35
CA ASN A 6 -6.98 -3.44 6.84
C ASN A 6 -6.27 -3.99 5.61
N ALA A 7 -5.39 -3.17 5.03
CA ALA A 7 -4.73 -3.42 3.77
C ALA A 7 -3.21 -3.37 3.95
N ALA A 8 -2.51 -4.26 3.26
CA ALA A 8 -1.06 -4.37 3.30
C ALA A 8 -0.48 -4.55 1.89
N PRO A 9 0.81 -4.24 1.67
CA PRO A 9 1.47 -4.57 0.43
C PRO A 9 1.45 -6.09 0.19
N TRP A 10 1.19 -6.49 -1.06
CA TRP A 10 1.15 -7.89 -1.49
C TRP A 10 2.37 -8.69 -1.01
N SER A 11 3.56 -8.09 -1.10
CA SER A 11 4.83 -8.72 -0.70
C SER A 11 4.98 -8.94 0.81
N ALA A 12 4.25 -8.21 1.65
CA ALA A 12 4.34 -8.33 3.10
C ALA A 12 3.46 -9.44 3.69
N LEU A 13 2.52 -9.98 2.92
CA LEU A 13 1.63 -11.06 3.37
C LEU A 13 2.02 -12.39 2.73
N PRO A 14 1.94 -13.51 3.47
CA PRO A 14 1.99 -14.83 2.87
C PRO A 14 0.71 -15.10 2.04
N PRO A 15 0.75 -15.97 1.01
CA PRO A 15 -0.34 -16.14 0.05
C PRO A 15 -1.71 -16.41 0.67
N GLU A 16 -1.77 -17.20 1.74
CA GLU A 16 -2.98 -17.58 2.47
C GLU A 16 -3.65 -16.41 3.22
N ARG A 17 -2.95 -15.29 3.38
CA ARG A 17 -3.47 -14.07 4.03
C ARG A 17 -3.81 -12.96 3.05
N ARG A 18 -3.64 -13.17 1.74
CA ARG A 18 -3.91 -12.16 0.70
C ARG A 18 -5.37 -12.23 0.25
N GLY A 19 -6.13 -11.20 0.56
CA GLY A 19 -7.50 -11.01 0.06
C GLY A 19 -7.53 -10.34 -1.30
N ALA A 20 -8.66 -9.71 -1.61
CA ALA A 20 -8.81 -8.94 -2.84
C ALA A 20 -7.81 -7.78 -2.90
N VAL A 21 -7.38 -7.43 -4.11
CA VAL A 21 -6.68 -6.16 -4.31
C VAL A 21 -7.68 -5.05 -4.01
N VAL A 22 -7.31 -4.12 -3.12
CA VAL A 22 -8.16 -2.98 -2.71
C VAL A 22 -7.51 -1.63 -3.00
N GLY A 23 -6.24 -1.63 -3.40
CA GLY A 23 -5.49 -0.40 -3.65
C GLY A 23 -4.13 -0.63 -4.28
N ARG A 24 -3.31 0.42 -4.21
CA ARG A 24 -1.92 0.42 -4.65
C ARG A 24 -1.05 0.90 -3.51
N PHE A 25 -0.01 0.16 -3.19
CA PHE A 25 0.95 0.52 -2.16
C PHE A 25 2.14 1.25 -2.78
N CYS A 26 2.46 2.43 -2.25
CA CYS A 26 3.66 3.18 -2.60
C CYS A 26 4.83 2.71 -1.76
N LYS A 27 5.90 2.20 -2.38
CA LYS A 27 7.12 1.85 -1.63
C LYS A 27 7.85 3.08 -1.08
N GLY A 28 7.70 4.25 -1.70
CA GLY A 28 8.29 5.51 -1.26
C GLY A 28 7.56 6.16 -0.09
N CYS A 29 6.22 6.25 -0.17
CA CYS A 29 5.38 6.83 0.90
C CYS A 29 5.07 5.83 2.02
N GLN A 30 5.23 4.52 1.76
CA GLN A 30 4.77 3.44 2.62
C GLN A 30 3.28 3.51 2.95
N GLU A 31 2.46 3.88 1.96
CA GLU A 31 1.02 4.09 2.16
C GLU A 31 0.19 3.51 1.01
N VAL A 32 -1.08 3.22 1.32
CA VAL A 32 -2.07 2.67 0.38
C VAL A 32 -2.86 3.80 -0.28
N TYR A 33 -2.96 3.73 -1.60
CA TYR A 33 -3.70 4.62 -2.46
C TYR A 33 -4.86 3.87 -3.13
N SER A 34 -5.92 4.59 -3.52
CA SER A 34 -7.08 3.98 -4.16
C SER A 34 -6.74 3.41 -5.55
N GLN A 35 -7.48 2.38 -5.98
CA GLN A 35 -7.35 1.81 -7.32
C GLN A 35 -7.81 2.77 -8.43
N HIS A 36 -8.71 3.69 -8.10
CA HIS A 36 -9.24 4.66 -9.05
C HIS A 36 -8.36 5.90 -9.22
N ALA A 37 -7.33 6.06 -8.38
CA ALA A 37 -6.36 7.12 -8.57
C ALA A 37 -5.59 6.89 -9.89
N ALA A 38 -5.68 7.84 -10.82
CA ALA A 38 -4.91 7.81 -12.06
C ALA A 38 -3.44 8.13 -11.81
N ARG A 39 -3.19 9.07 -10.87
CA ARG A 39 -1.86 9.60 -10.54
C ARG A 39 -1.56 9.49 -9.06
N HIS A 40 -0.28 9.36 -8.76
CA HIS A 40 0.19 9.41 -7.39
C HIS A 40 0.20 10.85 -6.86
N ALA A 41 -0.63 11.09 -5.84
CA ALA A 41 -0.52 12.26 -4.98
C ALA A 41 0.41 11.90 -3.82
N GLY A 42 1.69 12.25 -3.95
CA GLY A 42 2.69 12.02 -2.92
C GLY A 42 2.28 12.67 -1.60
N LYS A 43 2.54 12.00 -0.48
CA LYS A 43 2.54 12.69 0.81
C LYS A 43 3.93 13.25 1.07
N PRO A 44 4.02 14.36 1.82
CA PRO A 44 5.31 14.84 2.30
C PRO A 44 6.00 13.73 3.09
N VAL A 45 7.22 13.39 2.66
CA VAL A 45 8.10 12.47 3.38
C VAL A 45 9.03 13.33 4.22
N HIS A 46 9.02 13.09 5.54
CA HIS A 46 9.89 13.81 6.46
C HIS A 46 11.22 13.06 6.58
N GLY A 47 12.31 13.73 6.18
CA GLY A 47 13.66 13.27 6.45
C GLY A 47 14.05 13.41 7.93
N ARG A 48 15.23 12.90 8.29
CA ARG A 48 15.82 13.11 9.64
C ARG A 48 16.09 14.59 9.95
N ASP A 49 16.19 15.42 8.91
CA ASP A 49 16.37 16.87 8.95
C ASP A 49 15.06 17.65 9.16
N LEU A 50 13.92 16.95 9.31
CA LEU A 50 12.57 17.53 9.43
C LEU A 50 12.14 18.36 8.21
N VAL A 51 12.89 18.30 7.11
CA VAL A 51 12.51 18.94 5.85
C VAL A 51 11.54 18.01 5.13
N SER A 52 10.36 18.55 4.82
CA SER A 52 9.36 17.85 4.02
C SER A 52 9.73 17.91 2.55
N SER A 53 9.95 16.76 1.92
CA SER A 53 10.05 16.66 0.46
C SER A 53 8.84 15.89 -0.10
N PRO A 54 8.35 16.26 -1.30
CA PRO A 54 7.36 15.45 -2.00
C PRO A 54 7.92 14.04 -2.26
N CYS A 55 7.04 13.05 -2.39
CA CYS A 55 7.47 11.71 -2.79
C CYS A 55 8.20 11.79 -4.14
N ALA A 56 9.30 11.05 -4.31
CA ALA A 56 10.05 10.98 -5.58
C ALA A 56 9.20 10.49 -6.78
N TYR A 57 8.04 9.90 -6.51
CA TYR A 57 7.09 9.39 -7.49
C TYR A 57 5.85 10.27 -7.64
N GLU A 58 5.82 11.45 -7.03
CA GLU A 58 4.70 12.39 -7.15
C GLU A 58 4.39 12.72 -8.61
N GLY A 59 3.11 12.74 -8.96
CA GLY A 59 2.63 13.00 -10.32
C GLY A 59 2.84 11.84 -11.30
N ARG A 60 3.52 10.76 -10.92
CA ARG A 60 3.67 9.57 -11.76
C ARG A 60 2.38 8.75 -11.81
N ASP A 61 2.20 8.08 -12.93
CA ASP A 61 1.10 7.14 -13.12
C ASP A 61 1.41 5.81 -12.40
N PHE A 62 0.35 5.12 -11.99
CA PHE A 62 0.45 3.81 -11.36
C PHE A 62 0.61 2.69 -12.39
N ALA A 63 1.69 2.71 -13.15
CA ALA A 63 2.05 1.64 -14.08
C ALA A 63 2.47 0.37 -13.31
N LEU A 64 2.03 -0.80 -13.75
CA LEU A 64 2.30 -2.10 -13.08
C LEU A 64 3.79 -2.47 -13.17
N GLU A 65 4.44 -2.12 -14.28
CA GLU A 65 5.86 -2.37 -14.54
C GLU A 65 6.81 -1.40 -13.82
N ALA A 66 6.28 -0.36 -13.18
CA ALA A 66 7.11 0.71 -12.64
C ALA A 66 8.00 0.24 -11.45
N GLY A 67 7.67 -0.89 -10.81
CA GLY A 67 8.48 -1.52 -9.74
C GLY A 67 8.45 -0.77 -8.40
N PHE A 68 8.09 0.51 -8.39
CA PHE A 68 7.92 1.36 -7.20
C PHE A 68 6.49 1.36 -6.62
N TRP A 69 5.55 0.66 -7.27
CA TRP A 69 4.23 0.33 -6.73
C TRP A 69 4.05 -1.18 -6.65
N GLU A 70 3.17 -1.61 -5.75
CA GLU A 70 2.66 -2.98 -5.75
C GLU A 70 1.18 -3.01 -5.35
N PRO A 71 0.45 -4.12 -5.60
CA PRO A 71 -0.93 -4.24 -5.17
C PRO A 71 -1.03 -4.13 -3.65
N ALA A 72 -1.96 -3.29 -3.17
CA ALA A 72 -2.39 -3.33 -1.77
C ALA A 72 -3.58 -4.27 -1.66
N VAL A 73 -3.46 -5.30 -0.82
CA VAL A 73 -4.46 -6.34 -0.64
C VAL A 73 -5.10 -6.26 0.73
N GLU A 74 -6.35 -6.67 0.81
CA GLU A 74 -7.01 -6.93 2.08
C GLU A 74 -6.24 -8.00 2.87
N VAL A 75 -6.04 -7.75 4.16
CA VAL A 75 -5.42 -8.69 5.09
C VAL A 75 -6.50 -9.64 5.60
N LEU A 76 -6.46 -10.89 5.17
CA LEU A 76 -7.34 -11.92 5.71
C LEU A 76 -6.90 -12.34 7.12
N GLU A 77 -7.88 -12.65 7.96
CA GLU A 77 -7.64 -13.30 9.25
C GLU A 77 -7.03 -14.67 9.01
N ALA A 78 -6.02 -15.03 9.81
CA ALA A 78 -5.50 -16.39 9.77
C ALA A 78 -6.61 -17.34 10.24
N PRO A 79 -6.79 -18.50 9.61
CA PRO A 79 -7.71 -19.51 10.13
C PRO A 79 -7.31 -19.80 11.60
N PRO A 80 -8.28 -19.94 12.52
CA PRO A 80 -7.97 -20.22 13.90
C PRO A 80 -7.11 -21.49 13.94
N GLN A 81 -5.91 -21.39 14.51
CA GLN A 81 -5.15 -22.59 14.85
C GLN A 81 -6.04 -23.37 15.82
N SER A 82 -6.61 -24.49 15.36
CA SER A 82 -7.35 -25.38 16.24
C SER A 82 -6.46 -25.68 17.44
N ALA A 83 -6.92 -25.24 18.62
CA ALA A 83 -6.26 -25.49 19.89
C ALA A 83 -6.02 -27.00 20.01
N ALA A 84 -4.75 -27.39 20.06
CA ALA A 84 -4.32 -28.73 20.40
C ALA A 84 -4.37 -28.91 21.93
#